data_AF-A0A1H9LT26-F1
#
_entry.id   AF-A0A1H9LT26-F1
#
_cell.length_a   1.000
_cell.length_b   1.000
_cell.length_c   1.000
_cell.angle_alpha   90.00
_cell.angle_beta   90.00
_cell.angle_gamma   90.00
#
_symmetry.space_group_name_H-M   'P 1'
#
loop_
_entity.id
_entity.type
_entity.pdbx_description
1 polymer ?
#
loop_
_entity_poly.entity_id
_entity_poly.type
_entity_poly.pdbx_seq_one_letter_code
_entity_poly.pdbx_strand_id
1 'polypeptide(L)' 'MTLIKHKKVELTELFYDLVFVYAISQITTLIHHVHHGIVIPYAFFTFVIALIIFVNS' A
#
# COMPACT_ATOMS: atom_id res chain seq x y z
N MET A 1 20.36 12.46 -28.09
CA MET A 1 20.77 11.48 -27.06
C MET A 1 20.47 12.11 -25.70
N THR A 2 19.31 11.80 -25.13
CA THR A 2 18.89 12.35 -23.84
C THR A 2 19.75 11.73 -22.74
N LEU A 3 20.62 12.53 -22.15
CA LEU A 3 21.43 12.17 -20.99
C LEU A 3 20.47 11.85 -19.84
N ILE A 4 20.28 10.56 -19.55
CA ILE A 4 19.59 10.12 -18.33
C ILE A 4 20.47 10.54 -17.15
N LYS A 5 20.11 11.66 -16.53
CA LYS A 5 20.79 12.17 -15.34
C LYS A 5 20.35 11.28 -14.17
N HIS A 6 21.22 10.36 -13.75
CA HIS A 6 20.99 9.59 -12.53
C HIS A 6 20.87 10.55 -11.33
N LYS A 7 19.64 10.80 -10.87
CA LYS A 7 19.39 11.44 -9.58
C LYS A 7 19.81 10.43 -8.52
N LYS A 8 20.82 10.79 -7.71
CA LYS A 8 21.16 10.02 -6.51
C LYS A 8 19.95 10.14 -5.57
N VAL A 9 19.17 9.07 -5.47
CA VAL A 9 18.05 8.99 -4.52
C VAL A 9 18.64 8.82 -3.13
N GLU A 10 18.17 9.63 -2.18
CA GLU A 10 18.58 9.53 -0.79
C GLU A 10 17.98 8.24 -0.20
N LEU A 11 18.69 7.58 0.73
CA LEU A 11 18.22 6.32 1.32
C LEU A 11 16.85 6.47 2.03
N THR A 12 16.52 7.68 2.48
CA THR A 12 15.23 8.04 3.07
C THR A 12 14.08 8.03 2.06
N GLU A 13 14.32 8.48 0.82
CA GLU A 13 13.36 8.43 -0.28
C GLU A 13 13.06 6.96 -0.64
N LEU A 14 14.10 6.14 -0.74
CA LEU A 14 13.96 4.70 -0.99
C LEU A 14 13.21 3.99 0.15
N PHE A 15 13.49 4.33 1.40
CA PHE A 15 12.78 3.78 2.55
C PHE A 15 11.30 4.15 2.54
N TYR A 16 10.98 5.41 2.22
CA TYR A 16 9.60 5.86 2.12
C TYR A 16 8.82 5.10 1.05
N ASP A 17 9.39 4.93 -0.14
CA ASP A 17 8.77 4.15 -1.22
C ASP A 17 8.49 2.71 -0.79
N LEU A 18 9.45 2.06 -0.11
CA LEU A 18 9.30 0.69 0.38
C LEU A 18 8.22 0.55 1.46
N VAL A 19 8.17 1.48 2.42
CA VAL A 19 7.14 1.48 3.48
C VAL A 19 5.77 1.75 2.88
N PHE A 20 5.68 2.66 1.90
CA PHE A 20 4.44 2.99 1.22
C PHE A 20 3.84 1.77 0.52
N VAL A 21 4.62 1.07 -0.32
CA VAL A 21 4.13 -0.14 -1.00
C VAL A 21 3.85 -1.29 -0.04
N TYR A 22 4.61 -1.40 1.06
CA TYR A 22 4.37 -2.39 2.10
C TYR A 22 3.03 -2.15 2.82
N ALA A 23 2.72 -0.90 3.16
CA ALA A 23 1.44 -0.54 3.79
C ALA A 23 0.26 -0.88 2.88
N ILE A 24 0.35 -0.60 1.57
CA ILE A 24 -0.67 -1.01 0.58
C ILE A 24 -0.81 -2.54 0.56
N SER A 25 0.30 -3.28 0.52
CA SER A 25 0.30 -4.75 0.57
C SER A 25 -0.45 -5.30 1.80
N GLN A 26 -0.20 -4.72 2.99
CA GLN A 26 -0.89 -5.11 4.21
C GLN A 26 -2.39 -4.76 4.17
N ILE A 27 -2.75 -3.56 3.69
CA ILE A 27 -4.17 -3.16 3.56
C ILE A 27 -4.89 -4.12 2.60
N THR A 28 -4.30 -4.45 1.45
CA THR A 28 -4.92 -5.40 0.50
C THR A 28 -5.06 -6.82 1.06
N THR A 29 -4.22 -7.21 2.02
CA THR A 29 -4.31 -8.52 2.69
C THR A 29 -5.63 -8.67 3.47
N LEU A 30 -6.23 -7.58 3.94
CA LEU A 30 -7.51 -7.56 4.66
C LEU A 30 -8.68 -8.08 3.80
N ILE A 31 -8.60 -7.90 2.48
CA ILE A 31 -9.59 -8.40 1.51
C ILE A 31 -9.09 -9.60 0.71
N HIS A 32 -7.83 -10.02 0.89
CA HIS A 32 -7.23 -11.13 0.16
C HIS A 32 -7.47 -12.49 0.85
N HIS A 33 -7.57 -12.52 2.19
CA HIS A 33 -7.85 -13.73 2.97
C HIS A 33 -9.32 -14.10 3.01
N VAL A 34 -9.95 -14.10 1.84
CA VAL A 34 -11.36 -14.44 1.69
C VAL A 34 -11.56 -15.93 1.97
N HIS A 35 -11.99 -16.26 3.20
CA HIS A 35 -12.32 -17.64 3.56
C HIS A 35 -13.45 -18.12 2.64
N HIS A 36 -13.17 -19.08 1.76
CA HIS A 36 -14.10 -19.60 0.73
C HIS A 36 -14.54 -18.59 -0.36
N GLY A 37 -13.78 -17.51 -0.61
CA GLY A 37 -14.10 -16.58 -1.70
C GLY A 37 -15.27 -15.62 -1.43
N ILE A 38 -15.84 -15.63 -0.22
CA ILE A 38 -16.85 -14.66 0.25
C ILE A 38 -16.21 -13.61 1.17
N VAL A 39 -16.20 -12.34 0.72
CA VAL A 39 -15.70 -11.23 1.54
C VAL A 39 -16.67 -10.96 2.67
N ILE A 40 -16.22 -11.14 3.91
CA ILE A 40 -17.02 -10.85 5.10
C ILE A 40 -17.27 -9.34 5.14
N PRO A 41 -18.51 -8.85 5.34
CA PRO A 41 -18.81 -7.42 5.39
C PRO A 41 -17.91 -6.65 6.36
N TYR A 42 -17.61 -7.24 7.53
CA TYR A 42 -16.69 -6.67 8.50
C TYR A 42 -15.28 -6.42 7.94
N ALA A 43 -14.72 -7.37 7.20
CA ALA A 43 -13.40 -7.24 6.58
C ALA A 43 -13.41 -6.15 5.49
N PHE A 44 -14.50 -6.05 4.73
CA PHE A 44 -14.69 -5.00 3.74
C PHE A 44 -14.73 -3.59 4.38
N PHE A 45 -15.51 -3.40 5.44
CA PHE A 45 -15.54 -2.11 6.13
C PHE A 45 -14.19 -1.76 6.76
N THR A 46 -13.50 -2.74 7.36
CA THR A 46 -12.15 -2.55 7.91
C THR A 46 -11.16 -2.13 6.83
N PHE A 47 -11.21 -2.76 5.66
CA PHE A 47 -10.41 -2.38 4.50
C PHE A 47 -10.68 -0.95 4.03
N VAL A 48 -11.96 -0.56 3.90
CA VAL A 48 -12.34 0.79 3.47
C VAL A 48 -11.87 1.86 4.46
N ILE A 49 -12.03 1.63 5.77
CA ILE A 49 -11.56 2.55 6.80
C ILE A 49 -10.03 2.66 6.76
N ALA A 50 -9.32 1.54 6.67
CA ALA A 50 -7.85 1.53 6.56
C ALA A 50 -7.36 2.29 5.32
N LEU A 51 -8.05 2.15 4.18
CA LEU A 51 -7.75 2.88 2.95
C LEU A 51 -8.00 4.38 3.10
N ILE A 52 -9.10 4.80 3.72
CA ILE A 52 -9.41 6.22 3.98
C ILE A 52 -8.34 6.84 4.88
N ILE A 53 -7.94 6.15 5.95
CA ILE A 53 -6.89 6.63 6.85
C ILE A 53 -5.55 6.73 6.10
N PHE A 54 -5.20 5.72 5.31
CA PHE A 54 -3.94 5.70 4.55
C PHE A 54 -3.86 6.81 3.51
N VAL A 55 -4.95 7.14 2.82
CA VAL A 55 -4.99 8.22 1.82
C VAL A 55 -4.99 9.62 2.45
N ASN A 56 -5.49 9.76 3.68
CA ASN A 56 -5.52 11.03 4.41
C ASN A 56 -4.32 11.23 5.37
N SER A 57 -3.38 10.29 5.43
CA SER A 57 -2.16 10.36 6.24
C SER A 57 -0.97 10.85 5.43
#